data_AF-A0A088CAJ6-F1
#
_entry.id   AF-A0A088CAJ6-F1
#
_cell.length_a   1.000
_cell.length_b   1.000
_cell.length_c   1.000
_cell.angle_alpha   90.00
_cell.angle_beta   90.00
_cell.angle_gamma   90.00
#
_symmetry.space_group_name_H-M   'P 1'
#
loop_
_entity.id
_entity.type
_entity.pdbx_description
1 polymer ?
#
loop_
_entity_poly.entity_id
_entity_poly.type
_entity_poly.pdbx_seq_one_letter_code
_entity_poly.pdbx_strand_id
1 'polypeptide(L)'
;MDAFKRSVGLNYNIQATDSLTISRLTLNNFLQNYYNDNIPLIDKKGVIDDLRLSYFGRITEVYKPYGENLYCYDVNSLYPFVALNPMPGCECVYRVYLNEQPDIDNLFGFFYVNVDATSVDNDYIGLLPVRSSIGMSMPLGKWSGGYFSEILKFAKNHGYKTEVIKGYNHHKLYDVFTKYVTTLYETKVNAVNPVQRAISKSFLNNLLGRFGLNTAKPISGLVNKKEFDIIQTTRVIHDIQEFSEYTFFITFEAMPDKPTCERRNIDYISALEDTTLKSITSGVVIENDIDASIAISSAVNAYAAIYINKLKLDCLKAGINIYYSDTDSLATDKPLNENLVGKKFRSV
;
A
#
# COMPACT_ATOMS: atom_id res chain seq x y z
N MET A 1 20.70 19.26 -12.77
CA MET A 1 20.74 17.80 -13.03
C MET A 1 22.05 17.16 -12.55
N ASP A 2 23.21 17.77 -12.80
CA ASP A 2 24.52 17.14 -12.53
C ASP A 2 24.86 17.00 -11.04
N ALA A 3 24.47 17.95 -10.20
CA ALA A 3 24.64 17.85 -8.75
C ALA A 3 23.88 16.65 -8.15
N PHE A 4 22.69 16.34 -8.69
CA PHE A 4 21.90 15.17 -8.30
C PHE A 4 22.61 13.88 -8.73
N LYS A 5 22.99 13.76 -10.01
CA LYS A 5 23.69 12.58 -10.54
C LYS A 5 24.98 12.29 -9.77
N ARG A 6 25.78 13.33 -9.51
CA ARG A 6 27.01 13.25 -8.71
C ARG A 6 26.71 12.82 -7.27
N SER A 7 25.69 13.39 -6.63
CA SER A 7 25.31 13.02 -5.26
C SER A 7 24.82 11.57 -5.16
N VAL A 8 24.03 11.09 -6.13
CA VAL A 8 23.57 9.69 -6.17
C VAL A 8 24.75 8.73 -6.33
N GLY A 9 25.62 8.98 -7.30
CA GLY A 9 26.78 8.13 -7.55
C GLY A 9 27.74 8.08 -6.37
N LEU A 10 28.08 9.23 -5.78
CA LEU A 10 29.05 9.30 -4.68
C LEU A 10 28.52 8.70 -3.37
N ASN A 11 27.24 8.88 -3.06
CA ASN A 11 26.70 8.48 -1.74
C ASN A 11 26.07 7.08 -1.74
N TYR A 12 25.63 6.57 -2.89
CA TYR A 12 24.89 5.30 -2.96
C TYR A 12 25.48 4.30 -3.96
N ASN A 13 26.50 4.69 -4.73
CA ASN A 13 27.16 3.84 -5.74
C ASN A 13 26.19 3.28 -6.81
N ILE A 14 25.31 4.15 -7.32
CA ILE A 14 24.30 3.82 -8.34
C ILE A 14 24.37 4.85 -9.46
N GLN A 15 24.16 4.41 -10.69
CA GLN A 15 24.10 5.28 -11.84
C GLN A 15 22.67 5.83 -12.03
N ALA A 16 22.51 7.13 -11.83
CA ALA A 16 21.22 7.81 -11.89
C ALA A 16 20.52 7.72 -13.26
N THR A 17 21.25 7.44 -14.34
CA THR A 17 20.69 7.28 -15.70
C THR A 17 20.04 5.91 -15.92
N ASP A 18 20.26 4.94 -15.04
CA ASP A 18 19.71 3.58 -15.15
C ASP A 18 18.25 3.52 -14.68
N SER A 19 17.65 4.66 -14.39
CA SER A 19 16.31 4.78 -13.86
C SER A 19 15.63 6.03 -14.38
N LEU A 20 14.47 5.86 -15.02
CA LEU A 20 13.64 6.98 -15.49
C LEU A 20 12.96 7.73 -14.34
N THR A 21 12.78 7.09 -13.18
CA THR A 21 12.08 7.66 -12.03
C THR A 21 12.90 7.54 -10.75
N ILE A 22 12.69 8.48 -9.83
CA ILE A 22 13.27 8.42 -8.48
C ILE A 22 12.84 7.16 -7.72
N SER A 23 11.64 6.66 -8.00
CA SER A 23 11.12 5.42 -7.41
C SER A 23 11.92 4.20 -7.86
N ARG A 24 12.22 4.03 -9.16
CA ARG A 24 13.07 2.93 -9.65
C ARG A 24 14.51 3.08 -9.15
N LEU A 25 15.04 4.30 -9.12
CA LEU A 25 16.38 4.55 -8.60
C LEU A 25 16.51 4.15 -7.12
N THR A 26 15.46 4.41 -6.34
CA THR A 26 15.39 4.00 -4.93
C THR A 26 15.32 2.48 -4.78
N LEU A 27 14.57 1.80 -5.65
CA LEU A 27 14.52 0.34 -5.67
C LEU A 27 15.90 -0.24 -6.03
N ASN A 28 16.56 0.27 -7.06
CA ASN A 28 17.89 -0.18 -7.45
C ASN A 28 18.88 -0.03 -6.28
N ASN A 29 18.82 1.08 -5.54
CA ASN A 29 19.60 1.25 -4.31
C ASN A 29 19.33 0.14 -3.30
N PHE A 30 18.06 -0.14 -3.03
CA PHE A 30 17.66 -1.16 -2.08
C PHE A 30 18.13 -2.55 -2.52
N LEU A 31 17.86 -2.93 -3.76
CA LEU A 31 18.25 -4.22 -4.34
C LEU A 31 19.76 -4.42 -4.33
N GLN A 32 20.54 -3.40 -4.66
CA GLN A 32 22.00 -3.49 -4.75
C GLN A 32 22.68 -3.50 -3.37
N ASN A 33 22.20 -2.69 -2.42
CA ASN A 33 22.97 -2.39 -1.20
C ASN A 33 22.36 -3.00 0.09
N TYR A 34 21.10 -3.48 0.05
CA TYR A 34 20.35 -3.84 1.26
C TYR A 34 19.51 -5.12 1.13
N TYR A 35 19.11 -5.51 -0.07
CA TYR A 35 18.25 -6.65 -0.30
C TYR A 35 19.00 -7.97 -0.10
N ASN A 36 18.34 -8.92 0.57
CA ASN A 36 18.91 -10.22 0.94
C ASN A 36 18.05 -11.39 0.41
N ASP A 37 17.34 -11.20 -0.71
CA ASP A 37 16.48 -12.24 -1.32
C ASP A 37 15.43 -12.85 -0.39
N ASN A 38 14.96 -12.07 0.58
CA ASN A 38 14.11 -12.55 1.67
C ASN A 38 12.67 -11.99 1.64
N ILE A 39 12.36 -11.09 0.72
CA ILE A 39 11.01 -10.49 0.60
C ILE A 39 10.17 -11.29 -0.40
N PRO A 40 8.90 -11.61 -0.08
CA PRO A 40 8.04 -12.34 -1.01
C PRO A 40 7.70 -11.49 -2.24
N LEU A 41 8.14 -11.97 -3.40
CA LEU A 41 7.76 -11.48 -4.73
C LEU A 41 6.68 -12.42 -5.28
N ILE A 42 5.41 -12.02 -5.15
CA ILE A 42 4.25 -12.86 -5.46
C ILE A 42 3.72 -12.49 -6.85
N ASP A 43 3.68 -13.47 -7.74
CA ASP A 43 3.24 -13.33 -9.15
C ASP A 43 1.87 -13.98 -9.42
N LYS A 44 1.46 -14.94 -8.60
CA LYS A 44 0.18 -15.64 -8.75
C LYS A 44 -0.99 -14.69 -8.50
N LYS A 45 -1.71 -14.32 -9.56
CA LYS A 45 -2.88 -13.41 -9.52
C LYS A 45 -3.86 -13.72 -8.39
N GLY A 46 -4.26 -14.99 -8.21
CA GLY A 46 -5.20 -15.37 -7.15
C GLY A 46 -4.70 -15.06 -5.73
N VAL A 47 -3.38 -15.23 -5.49
CA VAL A 47 -2.77 -14.86 -4.21
C VAL A 47 -2.69 -13.34 -4.07
N ILE A 48 -2.31 -12.63 -5.13
CA ILE A 48 -2.29 -11.16 -5.15
C ILE A 48 -3.67 -10.60 -4.82
N ASP A 49 -4.72 -11.14 -5.42
CA ASP A 49 -6.09 -10.69 -5.22
C ASP A 49 -6.56 -10.93 -3.78
N ASP A 50 -6.25 -12.09 -3.19
CA ASP A 50 -6.52 -12.34 -1.76
C ASP A 50 -5.72 -11.39 -0.84
N LEU A 51 -4.45 -11.11 -1.15
CA LEU A 51 -3.62 -10.18 -0.38
C LEU A 51 -4.07 -8.72 -0.50
N ARG A 52 -4.61 -8.32 -1.66
CA ARG A 52 -5.19 -6.99 -1.89
C ARG A 52 -6.38 -6.69 -1.00
N LEU A 53 -7.10 -7.72 -0.54
CA LEU A 53 -8.16 -7.54 0.45
C LEU A 53 -7.62 -6.94 1.76
N SER A 54 -6.35 -7.21 2.07
CA SER A 54 -5.64 -6.69 3.25
C SER A 54 -4.85 -5.40 2.97
N TYR A 55 -4.80 -4.96 1.70
CA TYR A 55 -4.10 -3.76 1.31
C TYR A 55 -5.01 -2.55 1.49
N PHE A 56 -4.76 -1.76 2.52
CA PHE A 56 -5.43 -0.47 2.74
C PHE A 56 -4.40 0.65 2.54
N GLY A 57 -4.76 1.66 1.77
CA GLY A 57 -3.87 2.80 1.50
C GLY A 57 -3.92 3.81 2.63
N ARG A 58 -3.82 5.10 2.26
CA ARG A 58 -4.02 6.22 3.18
C ARG A 58 -5.41 6.18 3.81
N ILE A 59 -5.46 6.36 5.13
CA ILE A 59 -6.70 6.45 5.89
C ILE A 59 -6.89 7.91 6.28
N THR A 60 -7.98 8.50 5.82
CA THR A 60 -8.33 9.89 6.09
C THR A 60 -9.72 9.92 6.70
N GLU A 61 -9.85 10.55 7.86
CA GLU A 61 -11.09 10.60 8.62
C GLU A 61 -11.33 12.02 9.14
N VAL A 62 -12.56 12.51 8.91
CA VAL A 62 -13.09 13.74 9.50
C VAL A 62 -13.97 13.32 10.66
N TYR A 63 -13.53 13.65 11.88
CA TYR A 63 -14.30 13.31 13.07
C TYR A 63 -15.24 14.44 13.50
N LYS A 64 -14.77 15.68 13.39
CA LYS A 64 -15.56 16.88 13.65
C LYS A 64 -15.38 17.85 12.47
N PRO A 65 -16.46 18.25 11.79
CA PRO A 65 -16.37 19.02 10.54
C PRO A 65 -15.95 20.48 10.75
N TYR A 66 -15.92 20.97 12.00
CA TYR A 66 -15.56 22.35 12.34
C TYR A 66 -14.79 22.39 13.66
N GLY A 67 -13.76 23.24 13.71
CA GLY A 67 -13.00 23.57 14.91
C GLY A 67 -12.17 24.84 14.70
N GLU A 68 -11.88 25.56 15.79
CA GLU A 68 -11.09 26.79 15.79
C GLU A 68 -9.82 26.60 16.64
N ASN A 69 -8.72 27.28 16.28
CA ASN A 69 -7.46 27.26 17.02
C ASN A 69 -6.91 25.85 17.30
N LEU A 70 -7.02 24.96 16.30
CA LEU A 70 -6.58 23.57 16.40
C LEU A 70 -5.05 23.45 16.37
N TYR A 71 -4.54 22.42 17.04
CA TYR A 71 -3.16 21.99 16.97
C TYR A 71 -3.00 20.92 15.90
N CYS A 72 -2.16 21.19 14.89
CA CYS A 72 -1.91 20.29 13.77
C CYS A 72 -0.53 19.63 13.88
N TYR A 73 -0.51 18.31 13.80
CA TYR A 73 0.70 17.49 13.93
C TYR A 73 0.88 16.56 12.76
N ASP A 74 2.14 16.32 12.38
CA ASP A 74 2.55 15.37 11.34
C ASP A 74 3.65 14.43 11.89
N VAL A 75 3.48 13.12 11.72
CA VAL A 75 4.48 12.14 12.16
C VAL A 75 5.70 12.19 11.26
N ASN A 76 6.87 12.36 11.86
CA ASN A 76 8.14 12.35 11.16
C ASN A 76 8.43 11.01 10.49
N SER A 77 8.32 10.93 9.16
CA SER A 77 8.72 9.74 8.40
C SER A 77 8.02 8.47 8.90
N LEU A 78 6.68 8.50 9.02
CA LEU A 78 5.87 7.38 9.55
C LEU A 78 6.22 6.05 8.89
N TYR A 79 6.18 5.98 7.56
CA TYR A 79 6.42 4.73 6.81
C TYR A 79 7.80 4.12 7.07
N PRO A 80 8.93 4.87 6.95
CA PRO A 80 10.23 4.36 7.37
C PRO A 80 10.28 3.88 8.83
N PHE A 81 9.64 4.61 9.74
CA PHE A 81 9.62 4.23 11.17
C PHE A 81 8.90 2.89 11.38
N VAL A 82 7.72 2.71 10.77
CA VAL A 82 6.97 1.46 10.93
C VAL A 82 7.56 0.29 10.14
N ALA A 83 8.35 0.56 9.10
CA ALA A 83 9.06 -0.47 8.35
C ALA A 83 10.16 -1.18 9.16
N LEU A 84 10.50 -0.67 10.36
CA LEU A 84 11.39 -1.34 11.32
C LEU A 84 10.71 -2.51 12.06
N ASN A 85 9.39 -2.65 11.94
CA ASN A 85 8.69 -3.81 12.49
C ASN A 85 8.97 -5.08 11.66
N PRO A 86 8.66 -6.28 12.20
CA PRO A 86 8.80 -7.52 11.46
C PRO A 86 8.01 -7.52 10.15
N MET A 87 8.55 -8.15 9.11
CA MET A 87 7.94 -8.21 7.77
C MET A 87 7.63 -9.66 7.36
N PRO A 88 6.62 -9.88 6.48
CA PRO A 88 6.33 -11.20 5.93
C PRO A 88 7.50 -11.68 5.06
N GLY A 89 8.00 -12.88 5.33
CA GLY A 89 9.03 -13.51 4.51
C GLY A 89 8.49 -14.44 3.42
N CYS A 90 9.40 -15.04 2.65
CA CYS A 90 9.08 -15.92 1.51
C CYS A 90 8.35 -17.23 1.89
N GLU A 91 8.71 -17.88 3.00
CA GLU A 91 8.01 -19.09 3.45
C GLU A 91 6.60 -18.72 3.94
N CYS A 92 5.61 -19.32 3.30
CA CYS A 92 4.20 -19.04 3.50
C CYS A 92 3.38 -20.33 3.44
N VAL A 93 2.45 -20.50 4.38
CA VAL A 93 1.51 -21.62 4.42
C VAL A 93 0.10 -21.07 4.34
N TYR A 94 -0.61 -21.44 3.28
CA TYR A 94 -2.04 -21.17 3.17
C TYR A 94 -2.84 -22.14 4.04
N ARG A 95 -3.82 -21.63 4.80
CA ARG A 95 -4.70 -22.44 5.65
C ARG A 95 -6.15 -21.97 5.53
N VAL A 96 -7.06 -22.93 5.67
CA VAL A 96 -8.50 -22.70 5.82
C VAL A 96 -8.90 -23.25 7.18
N TYR A 97 -9.68 -22.46 7.91
CA TYR A 97 -10.10 -22.73 9.28
C TYR A 97 -11.61 -22.94 9.29
N LEU A 98 -12.05 -24.20 9.23
CA LEU A 98 -13.47 -24.56 9.18
C LEU A 98 -14.05 -24.90 10.56
N ASN A 99 -13.30 -25.69 11.34
CA ASN A 99 -13.78 -26.26 12.62
C ASN A 99 -12.90 -25.88 13.82
N GLU A 100 -11.72 -25.32 13.56
CA GLU A 100 -10.74 -24.96 14.59
C GLU A 100 -10.29 -23.52 14.37
N GLN A 101 -10.51 -22.68 15.37
CA GLN A 101 -10.08 -21.29 15.31
C GLN A 101 -8.63 -21.17 15.80
N PRO A 102 -7.74 -20.56 15.01
CA PRO A 102 -6.37 -20.35 15.43
C PRO A 102 -6.34 -19.28 16.52
N ASP A 103 -5.37 -19.38 17.42
CA ASP A 103 -5.02 -18.24 18.24
C ASP A 103 -4.31 -17.18 17.38
N ILE A 104 -4.98 -16.04 17.22
CA ILE A 104 -4.51 -14.90 16.41
C ILE A 104 -3.13 -14.42 16.85
N ASP A 105 -2.78 -14.54 18.13
CA ASP A 105 -1.48 -14.07 18.64
C ASP A 105 -0.31 -14.84 18.02
N ASN A 106 -0.55 -16.09 17.61
CA ASN A 106 0.41 -16.97 16.94
C ASN A 106 0.47 -16.78 15.42
N LEU A 107 -0.46 -16.03 14.82
CA LEU A 107 -0.51 -15.79 13.39
C LEU A 107 0.45 -14.67 12.98
N PHE A 108 1.04 -14.78 11.80
CA PHE A 108 1.78 -13.69 11.18
C PHE A 108 1.60 -13.71 9.66
N GLY A 109 0.84 -12.78 9.09
CA GLY A 109 0.53 -12.81 7.66
C GLY A 109 -0.84 -12.22 7.37
N PHE A 110 -1.55 -12.74 6.38
CA PHE A 110 -2.75 -12.11 5.82
C PHE A 110 -3.94 -13.03 5.91
N PHE A 111 -5.01 -12.57 6.55
CA PHE A 111 -6.15 -13.41 6.92
C PHE A 111 -7.45 -12.74 6.54
N TYR A 112 -8.34 -13.52 5.93
CA TYR A 112 -9.73 -13.18 5.75
C TYR A 112 -10.52 -13.64 6.97
N VAL A 113 -11.22 -12.71 7.61
CA VAL A 113 -11.87 -12.93 8.89
C VAL A 113 -13.30 -12.37 8.89
N ASN A 114 -14.15 -12.93 9.72
CA ASN A 114 -15.35 -12.23 10.20
C ASN A 114 -14.98 -11.40 11.42
N VAL A 115 -15.45 -10.16 11.47
CA VAL A 115 -15.22 -9.23 12.56
C VAL A 115 -16.54 -8.92 13.26
N ASP A 116 -16.52 -8.88 14.59
CA ASP A 116 -17.60 -8.36 15.43
C ASP A 116 -17.04 -7.30 16.38
N ALA A 117 -17.36 -6.05 16.08
CA ALA A 117 -17.00 -4.86 16.86
C ALA A 117 -18.22 -4.26 17.59
N THR A 118 -19.32 -5.01 17.74
CA THR A 118 -20.55 -4.51 18.37
C THR A 118 -20.41 -4.25 19.88
N SER A 119 -19.50 -4.96 20.54
CA SER A 119 -19.21 -4.82 21.97
C SER A 119 -18.06 -3.85 22.26
N VAL A 120 -17.52 -3.18 21.25
CA VAL A 120 -16.42 -2.23 21.41
C VAL A 120 -17.00 -0.92 21.93
N ASP A 121 -16.72 -0.62 23.19
CA ASP A 121 -17.02 0.67 23.79
C ASP A 121 -15.93 1.65 23.35
N ASN A 122 -16.23 2.46 22.33
CA ASN A 122 -15.29 3.48 21.87
C ASN A 122 -16.02 4.79 21.59
N ASP A 123 -15.44 5.86 22.11
CA ASP A 123 -15.79 7.25 21.80
C ASP A 123 -15.38 7.60 20.36
N TYR A 124 -16.03 6.96 19.37
CA TYR A 124 -16.10 7.38 17.96
C TYR A 124 -14.95 6.96 17.00
N ILE A 125 -13.96 6.14 17.40
CA ILE A 125 -12.85 5.74 16.49
C ILE A 125 -12.87 4.24 16.16
N GLY A 126 -13.11 3.92 14.89
CA GLY A 126 -12.93 2.57 14.34
C GLY A 126 -11.45 2.22 14.13
N LEU A 127 -11.08 0.94 14.27
CA LEU A 127 -9.68 0.49 14.20
C LEU A 127 -9.35 -0.31 12.93
N LEU A 128 -10.37 -0.86 12.29
CA LEU A 128 -10.22 -1.72 11.11
C LEU A 128 -10.91 -1.08 9.90
N PRO A 129 -10.19 -0.86 8.79
CA PRO A 129 -10.78 -0.31 7.59
C PRO A 129 -11.65 -1.35 6.86
N VAL A 130 -12.69 -0.88 6.19
CA VAL A 130 -13.56 -1.67 5.32
C VAL A 130 -13.71 -0.93 3.99
N ARG A 131 -13.46 -1.64 2.90
CA ARG A 131 -13.74 -1.16 1.54
C ARG A 131 -15.18 -1.53 1.17
N SER A 132 -15.92 -0.54 0.69
CA SER A 132 -17.26 -0.66 0.15
C SER A 132 -17.31 -0.06 -1.26
N SER A 133 -18.46 -0.18 -1.95
CA SER A 133 -18.66 0.42 -3.27
C SER A 133 -18.55 1.95 -3.29
N ILE A 134 -18.81 2.61 -2.15
CA ILE A 134 -18.77 4.07 -2.01
C ILE A 134 -17.42 4.60 -1.51
N GLY A 135 -16.51 3.70 -1.12
CA GLY A 135 -15.21 4.07 -0.58
C GLY A 135 -14.79 3.26 0.64
N MET A 136 -13.77 3.75 1.34
CA MET A 136 -13.24 3.14 2.55
C MET A 136 -13.82 3.84 3.79
N SER A 137 -14.16 3.06 4.82
CA SER A 137 -14.63 3.55 6.12
C SER A 137 -14.01 2.76 7.26
N MET A 138 -14.12 3.24 8.50
CA MET A 138 -13.67 2.54 9.72
C MET A 138 -14.90 2.20 10.59
N PRO A 139 -15.77 1.26 10.17
CA PRO A 139 -17.05 1.04 10.83
C PRO A 139 -16.91 0.33 12.18
N LEU A 140 -17.95 0.49 13.01
CA LEU A 140 -18.28 -0.45 14.08
C LEU A 140 -19.46 -1.33 13.62
N GLY A 141 -19.59 -2.52 14.17
CA GLY A 141 -20.61 -3.50 13.76
C GLY A 141 -20.01 -4.84 13.36
N LYS A 142 -20.60 -5.50 12.37
CA LYS A 142 -20.15 -6.82 11.87
C LYS A 142 -19.89 -6.77 10.38
N TRP A 143 -18.79 -7.37 9.95
CA TRP A 143 -18.41 -7.46 8.54
C TRP A 143 -17.38 -8.57 8.34
N SER A 144 -17.01 -8.82 7.08
CA SER A 144 -15.92 -9.71 6.72
C SER A 144 -14.88 -8.94 5.90
N GLY A 145 -13.60 -9.23 6.11
CA GLY A 145 -12.52 -8.50 5.45
C GLY A 145 -11.17 -9.19 5.54
N GLY A 146 -10.26 -8.82 4.64
CA GLY A 146 -8.86 -9.24 4.67
C GLY A 146 -8.04 -8.27 5.52
N TYR A 147 -7.17 -8.79 6.38
CA TYR A 147 -6.29 -7.97 7.20
C TYR A 147 -4.93 -8.63 7.42
N PHE A 148 -3.91 -7.79 7.62
CA PHE A 148 -2.64 -8.24 8.16
C PHE A 148 -2.78 -8.60 9.65
N SER A 149 -2.19 -9.70 10.11
CA SER A 149 -2.40 -10.25 11.44
C SER A 149 -2.13 -9.25 12.57
N GLU A 150 -1.17 -8.35 12.42
CA GLU A 150 -0.80 -7.42 13.50
C GLU A 150 -1.88 -6.36 13.76
N ILE A 151 -2.64 -5.93 12.73
CA ILE A 151 -3.78 -5.03 12.96
C ILE A 151 -4.96 -5.78 13.58
N LEU A 152 -5.10 -7.08 13.30
CA LEU A 152 -6.08 -7.94 13.96
C LEU A 152 -5.75 -8.13 15.45
N LYS A 153 -4.48 -8.37 15.79
CA LYS A 153 -4.02 -8.42 17.19
C LYS A 153 -4.28 -7.09 17.91
N PHE A 154 -3.97 -5.98 17.24
CA PHE A 154 -4.25 -4.67 17.78
C PHE A 154 -5.76 -4.47 18.03
N ALA A 155 -6.62 -4.83 17.08
CA ALA A 155 -8.07 -4.74 17.24
C ALA A 155 -8.60 -5.67 18.35
N LYS A 156 -8.11 -6.92 18.43
CA LYS A 156 -8.42 -7.90 19.51
C LYS A 156 -8.16 -7.30 20.89
N ASN A 157 -7.01 -6.64 21.06
CA ASN A 157 -6.64 -5.98 22.32
C ASN A 157 -7.54 -4.78 22.69
N HIS A 158 -8.39 -4.32 21.76
CA HIS A 158 -9.36 -3.25 21.97
C HIS A 158 -10.81 -3.76 21.87
N GLY A 159 -11.04 -5.05 22.14
CA GLY A 159 -12.37 -5.62 22.29
C GLY A 159 -13.04 -6.12 21.01
N TYR A 160 -12.35 -6.07 19.86
CA TYR A 160 -12.87 -6.67 18.64
C TYR A 160 -12.81 -8.19 18.74
N LYS A 161 -13.89 -8.86 18.35
CA LYS A 161 -13.90 -10.32 18.19
C LYS A 161 -13.69 -10.64 16.72
N THR A 162 -12.88 -11.65 16.45
CA THR A 162 -12.52 -12.04 15.09
C THR A 162 -12.54 -13.56 14.95
N GLU A 163 -13.09 -14.03 13.84
CA GLU A 163 -13.13 -15.43 13.45
C GLU A 163 -12.35 -15.57 12.14
N VAL A 164 -11.27 -16.34 12.16
CA VAL A 164 -10.41 -16.53 11.00
C VAL A 164 -11.03 -17.58 10.08
N ILE A 165 -11.17 -17.26 8.80
CA ILE A 165 -11.75 -18.16 7.79
C ILE A 165 -10.64 -18.82 6.98
N LYS A 166 -9.74 -18.01 6.43
CA LYS A 166 -8.62 -18.46 5.61
C LYS A 166 -7.49 -17.44 5.64
N GLY A 167 -6.29 -17.86 5.29
CA GLY A 167 -5.19 -16.91 5.15
C GLY A 167 -3.85 -17.52 4.83
N TYR A 168 -2.89 -16.64 4.65
CA TYR A 168 -1.51 -16.89 4.30
C TYR A 168 -0.66 -16.59 5.54
N ASN A 169 -0.18 -17.64 6.21
CA ASN A 169 0.69 -17.49 7.37
C ASN A 169 2.15 -17.51 6.91
N HIS A 170 2.83 -16.39 7.07
CA HIS A 170 4.23 -16.18 6.74
C HIS A 170 5.11 -16.39 7.97
N HIS A 171 6.35 -16.79 7.74
CA HIS A 171 7.37 -16.62 8.78
C HIS A 171 7.69 -15.13 8.98
N LYS A 172 8.14 -14.78 10.19
CA LYS A 172 8.55 -13.42 10.55
C LYS A 172 9.99 -13.18 10.13
N LEU A 173 10.21 -12.10 9.38
CA LEU A 173 11.54 -11.55 9.18
C LEU A 173 11.74 -10.32 10.04
N TYR A 174 12.87 -10.27 10.72
CA TYR A 174 13.29 -9.12 11.50
C TYR A 174 14.33 -8.33 10.71
N ASP A 175 14.42 -7.03 10.99
CA ASP A 175 15.45 -6.14 10.47
C ASP A 175 15.54 -6.00 8.94
N VAL A 176 14.49 -6.37 8.21
CA VAL A 176 14.43 -6.31 6.73
C VAL A 176 14.79 -4.92 6.20
N PHE A 177 14.27 -3.87 6.83
CA PHE A 177 14.53 -2.48 6.44
C PHE A 177 15.42 -1.72 7.42
N THR A 178 15.89 -2.34 8.50
CA THR A 178 16.62 -1.63 9.58
C THR A 178 17.85 -0.92 9.03
N LYS A 179 18.75 -1.64 8.36
CA LYS A 179 19.98 -1.06 7.79
C LYS A 179 19.67 0.04 6.75
N TYR A 180 18.66 -0.18 5.91
CA TYR A 180 18.23 0.79 4.90
C TYR A 180 17.75 2.11 5.53
N VAL A 181 16.82 2.00 6.48
CA VAL A 181 16.20 3.14 7.15
C VAL A 181 17.21 3.91 8.00
N THR A 182 18.03 3.22 8.81
CA THR A 182 19.01 3.88 9.68
C THR A 182 20.08 4.60 8.87
N THR A 183 20.65 3.96 7.85
CA THR A 183 21.68 4.57 6.98
C THR A 183 21.16 5.83 6.29
N LEU A 184 19.96 5.78 5.71
CA LEU A 184 19.37 6.94 5.03
C LEU A 184 18.94 8.04 6.01
N TYR A 185 18.49 7.68 7.21
CA TYR A 185 18.16 8.65 8.24
C TYR A 185 19.41 9.40 8.72
N GLU A 186 20.50 8.68 8.99
CA GLU A 186 21.80 9.26 9.32
C GLU A 186 22.31 10.18 8.21
N THR A 187 22.22 9.73 6.96
CA THR A 187 22.61 10.54 5.78
C THR A 187 21.76 11.80 5.66
N LYS A 188 20.46 11.72 5.95
CA LYS A 188 19.54 12.88 5.95
C LYS A 188 19.87 13.89 7.05
N VAL A 189 20.26 13.41 8.24
CA VAL A 189 20.61 14.24 9.39
C VAL A 189 21.97 14.92 9.17
N ASN A 190 22.95 14.17 8.68
CA ASN A 190 24.33 14.63 8.45
C ASN A 190 24.55 15.22 7.04
N ALA A 191 23.48 15.50 6.31
CA ALA A 191 23.55 15.95 4.93
C ALA A 191 24.32 17.28 4.82
N VAL A 192 25.37 17.30 3.98
CA VAL A 192 26.22 18.48 3.80
C VAL A 192 25.55 19.58 2.95
N ASN A 193 24.49 19.23 2.21
CA ASN A 193 23.75 20.17 1.37
C ASN A 193 22.26 19.78 1.24
N PRO A 194 21.41 20.74 0.81
CA PRO A 194 19.97 20.50 0.64
C PRO A 194 19.63 19.37 -0.35
N VAL A 195 20.45 19.17 -1.37
CA VAL A 195 20.23 18.15 -2.40
C VAL A 195 20.36 16.75 -1.81
N GLN A 196 21.44 16.48 -1.05
CA GLN A 196 21.64 15.21 -0.37
C GLN A 196 20.50 14.93 0.62
N ARG A 197 20.11 15.92 1.41
CA ARG A 197 18.98 15.81 2.34
C ARG A 197 17.68 15.47 1.63
N ALA A 198 17.41 16.11 0.50
CA ALA A 198 16.22 15.85 -0.32
C ALA A 198 16.25 14.44 -0.92
N ILE A 199 17.40 13.97 -1.43
CA ILE A 199 17.56 12.61 -1.96
C ILE A 199 17.33 11.57 -0.86
N SER A 200 17.98 11.69 0.29
CA SER A 200 17.80 10.73 1.39
C SER A 200 16.35 10.69 1.89
N LYS A 201 15.69 11.86 2.03
CA LYS A 201 14.26 11.92 2.37
C LYS A 201 13.40 11.23 1.29
N SER A 202 13.73 11.46 0.03
CA SER A 202 13.03 10.87 -1.11
C SER A 202 13.18 9.35 -1.13
N PHE A 203 14.40 8.83 -0.94
CA PHE A 203 14.66 7.38 -0.92
C PHE A 203 13.91 6.70 0.24
N LEU A 204 13.92 7.31 1.43
CA LEU A 204 13.17 6.79 2.59
C LEU A 204 11.68 6.60 2.26
N ASN A 205 11.05 7.59 1.62
CA ASN A 205 9.61 7.58 1.39
C ASN A 205 9.20 6.78 0.14
N ASN A 206 9.99 6.82 -0.93
CA ASN A 206 9.59 6.25 -2.22
C ASN A 206 9.74 4.73 -2.30
N LEU A 207 10.68 4.13 -1.54
CA LEU A 207 10.87 2.67 -1.57
C LEU A 207 9.58 1.95 -1.16
N LEU A 208 9.05 2.31 0.01
CA LEU A 208 7.92 1.61 0.62
C LEU A 208 6.64 1.79 -0.19
N GLY A 209 6.44 2.99 -0.77
CA GLY A 209 5.33 3.25 -1.69
C GLY A 209 5.42 2.43 -2.98
N ARG A 210 6.63 2.13 -3.45
CA ARG A 210 6.84 1.35 -4.68
C ARG A 210 6.36 -0.10 -4.54
N PHE A 211 6.49 -0.71 -3.36
CA PHE A 211 6.03 -2.08 -3.15
C PHE A 211 4.52 -2.26 -3.34
N GLY A 212 3.74 -1.18 -3.27
CA GLY A 212 2.29 -1.18 -3.51
C GLY A 212 1.87 -0.89 -4.95
N LEU A 213 2.81 -0.77 -5.89
CA LEU A 213 2.46 -0.53 -7.30
C LEU A 213 1.65 -1.69 -7.88
N ASN A 214 0.63 -1.36 -8.67
CA ASN A 214 -0.10 -2.36 -9.42
C ASN A 214 0.82 -2.97 -10.49
N THR A 215 1.02 -4.28 -10.42
CA THR A 215 1.80 -5.04 -11.40
C THR A 215 1.08 -5.14 -12.75
N ALA A 216 -0.26 -5.10 -12.74
CA ALA A 216 -1.07 -4.98 -13.95
C ALA A 216 -1.12 -3.50 -14.36
N LYS A 217 -0.27 -3.12 -15.32
CA LYS A 217 -0.26 -1.76 -15.86
C LYS A 217 -1.22 -1.66 -17.05
N PRO A 218 -2.07 -0.61 -17.09
CA PRO A 218 -2.82 -0.32 -18.30
C PRO A 218 -1.90 -0.07 -19.49
N ILE A 219 -2.37 -0.42 -20.67
CA ILE A 219 -1.70 -0.11 -21.93
C ILE A 219 -2.36 1.14 -22.50
N SER A 220 -1.54 2.12 -22.86
CA SER A 220 -1.98 3.31 -23.59
C SER A 220 -1.41 3.29 -24.99
N GLY A 221 -2.23 3.56 -25.99
CA GLY A 221 -1.77 3.55 -27.38
C GLY A 221 -2.81 4.06 -28.36
N LEU A 222 -2.32 4.40 -29.56
CA LEU A 222 -3.17 4.65 -30.71
C LEU A 222 -3.63 3.31 -31.29
N VAL A 223 -4.93 3.20 -31.54
CA VAL A 223 -5.56 2.02 -32.13
C VAL A 223 -6.47 2.44 -33.27
N ASN A 224 -6.64 1.55 -34.24
CA ASN A 224 -7.62 1.73 -35.30
C ASN A 224 -9.03 1.32 -34.85
N LYS A 225 -10.05 1.63 -35.66
CA LYS A 225 -11.45 1.31 -35.35
C LYS A 225 -11.70 -0.18 -35.04
N LYS A 226 -11.07 -1.11 -35.78
CA LYS A 226 -11.25 -2.56 -35.56
C LYS A 226 -10.66 -2.99 -34.22
N GLU A 227 -9.47 -2.50 -33.88
CA GLU A 227 -8.82 -2.76 -32.60
C GLU A 227 -9.61 -2.17 -31.43
N PHE A 228 -10.09 -0.94 -31.58
CA PHE A 228 -10.97 -0.29 -30.61
C PHE A 228 -12.23 -1.12 -30.36
N ASP A 229 -12.87 -1.62 -31.41
CA ASP A 229 -14.11 -2.38 -31.28
C ASP A 229 -13.93 -3.72 -30.52
N ILE A 230 -12.76 -4.36 -30.66
CA ILE A 230 -12.41 -5.55 -29.88
C ILE A 230 -12.12 -5.15 -28.42
N ILE A 231 -11.34 -4.09 -28.20
CA ILE A 231 -10.94 -3.68 -26.84
C ILE A 231 -12.16 -3.24 -26.02
N GLN A 232 -13.05 -2.42 -26.57
CA GLN A 232 -14.25 -1.94 -25.87
C GLN A 232 -15.24 -3.05 -25.48
N THR A 233 -15.17 -4.20 -26.15
CA THR A 233 -16.07 -5.33 -25.91
C THR A 233 -15.45 -6.41 -25.04
N THR A 234 -14.12 -6.42 -24.90
CA THR A 234 -13.40 -7.48 -24.17
C THR A 234 -12.67 -7.00 -22.92
N ARG A 235 -12.39 -5.70 -22.78
CA ARG A 235 -11.48 -5.17 -21.75
C ARG A 235 -12.07 -3.97 -21.03
N VAL A 236 -11.56 -3.71 -19.82
CA VAL A 236 -11.84 -2.47 -19.10
C VAL A 236 -11.06 -1.33 -19.75
N ILE A 237 -11.77 -0.30 -20.19
CA ILE A 237 -11.18 0.94 -20.69
C ILE A 237 -11.24 1.99 -19.57
N HIS A 238 -10.11 2.66 -19.34
CA HIS A 238 -9.99 3.74 -18.37
C HIS A 238 -10.13 5.12 -19.02
N ASP A 239 -9.68 5.27 -20.26
CA ASP A 239 -9.72 6.55 -20.98
C ASP A 239 -9.82 6.35 -22.50
N ILE A 240 -10.51 7.26 -23.17
CA ILE A 240 -10.74 7.28 -24.61
C ILE A 240 -10.63 8.71 -25.12
N GLN A 241 -9.73 8.93 -26.06
CA GLN A 241 -9.65 10.14 -26.85
C GLN A 241 -9.76 9.81 -28.33
N GLU A 242 -10.86 10.25 -28.96
CA GLU A 242 -11.06 10.12 -30.40
C GLU A 242 -10.30 11.23 -31.14
N PHE A 243 -9.46 10.85 -32.10
CA PHE A 243 -8.75 11.78 -32.97
C PHE A 243 -9.42 11.88 -34.35
N SER A 244 -10.03 10.79 -34.82
CA SER A 244 -10.84 10.72 -36.03
C SER A 244 -11.74 9.48 -35.97
N GLU A 245 -12.66 9.33 -36.93
CA GLU A 245 -13.57 8.17 -37.03
C GLU A 245 -12.83 6.81 -37.09
N TYR A 246 -11.55 6.80 -37.46
CA TYR A 246 -10.74 5.60 -37.62
C TYR A 246 -9.60 5.46 -36.61
N THR A 247 -9.36 6.47 -35.78
CA THR A 247 -8.17 6.53 -34.91
C THR A 247 -8.55 6.99 -33.50
N PHE A 248 -8.22 6.14 -32.53
CA PHE A 248 -8.51 6.34 -31.11
C PHE A 248 -7.22 6.23 -30.31
N PHE A 249 -7.01 7.11 -29.34
CA PHE A 249 -6.03 6.89 -28.29
C PHE A 249 -6.78 6.39 -27.05
N ILE A 250 -6.41 5.21 -26.58
CA ILE A 250 -7.12 4.56 -25.49
C ILE A 250 -6.15 4.08 -24.43
N THR A 251 -6.62 4.06 -23.18
CA THR A 251 -5.94 3.44 -22.06
C THR A 251 -6.81 2.32 -21.51
N PHE A 252 -6.30 1.09 -21.48
CA PHE A 252 -7.10 -0.10 -21.19
C PHE A 252 -6.30 -1.20 -20.46
N GLU A 253 -7.00 -2.11 -19.78
CA GLU A 253 -6.36 -3.27 -19.13
C GLU A 253 -5.89 -4.30 -20.17
N ALA A 254 -4.65 -4.77 -20.04
CA ALA A 254 -4.05 -5.69 -21.01
C ALA A 254 -4.85 -7.00 -21.18
N MET A 255 -5.38 -7.53 -20.08
CA MET A 255 -6.12 -8.78 -20.05
C MET A 255 -7.62 -8.56 -20.28
N PRO A 256 -8.31 -9.46 -21.00
CA PRO A 256 -9.76 -9.46 -21.07
C PRO A 256 -10.41 -9.48 -19.69
N ASP A 257 -11.54 -8.81 -19.58
CA ASP A 257 -12.36 -8.73 -18.36
C ASP A 257 -13.61 -9.59 -18.52
N LYS A 258 -13.74 -10.60 -17.67
CA LYS A 258 -14.80 -11.60 -17.76
C LYS A 258 -16.21 -10.97 -17.67
N PRO A 259 -16.53 -10.11 -16.69
CA PRO A 259 -17.80 -9.37 -16.66
C PRO A 259 -18.09 -8.56 -17.93
N THR A 260 -17.06 -7.94 -18.53
CA THR A 260 -17.23 -7.18 -19.78
C THR A 260 -17.53 -8.08 -20.97
N CYS A 261 -16.81 -9.21 -21.10
CA CYS A 261 -17.09 -10.22 -22.11
C CYS A 261 -18.52 -10.79 -21.96
N GLU A 262 -18.90 -11.18 -20.74
CA GLU A 262 -20.23 -11.75 -20.44
C GLU A 262 -21.36 -10.76 -20.76
N ARG A 263 -21.22 -9.48 -20.38
CA ARG A 263 -22.21 -8.44 -20.71
C ARG A 263 -22.40 -8.21 -22.21
N ARG A 264 -21.43 -8.62 -23.03
CA ARG A 264 -21.43 -8.44 -24.49
C ARG A 264 -21.59 -9.76 -25.26
N ASN A 265 -21.92 -10.85 -24.56
CA ASN A 265 -22.05 -12.19 -25.14
C ASN A 265 -20.78 -12.65 -25.88
N ILE A 266 -19.60 -12.26 -25.40
CA ILE A 266 -18.31 -12.70 -25.92
C ILE A 266 -17.80 -13.87 -25.08
N ASP A 267 -17.34 -14.92 -25.74
CA ASP A 267 -16.65 -16.02 -25.06
C ASP A 267 -15.30 -15.54 -24.49
N TYR A 268 -15.19 -15.58 -23.17
CA TYR A 268 -14.01 -15.13 -22.46
C TYR A 268 -12.75 -15.95 -22.80
N ILE A 269 -12.91 -17.25 -23.06
CA ILE A 269 -11.79 -18.12 -23.43
C ILE A 269 -11.26 -17.72 -24.81
N SER A 270 -12.14 -17.57 -25.78
CA SER A 270 -11.78 -17.06 -27.11
C SER A 270 -11.12 -15.68 -27.05
N ALA A 271 -11.60 -14.77 -26.20
CA ALA A 271 -11.00 -13.44 -26.02
C ALA A 271 -9.58 -13.47 -25.42
N LEU A 272 -9.27 -14.48 -24.59
CA LEU A 272 -7.92 -14.71 -24.06
C LEU A 272 -6.95 -15.22 -25.13
N GLU A 273 -7.46 -15.99 -26.09
CA GLU A 273 -6.66 -16.60 -27.15
C GLU A 273 -6.47 -15.69 -28.39
N ASP A 274 -7.24 -14.60 -28.48
CA ASP A 274 -7.25 -13.68 -29.62
C ASP A 274 -5.85 -13.09 -29.91
N THR A 275 -5.29 -13.49 -31.05
CA THR A 275 -3.96 -13.10 -31.51
C THR A 275 -3.93 -11.72 -32.16
N THR A 276 -5.08 -11.15 -32.53
CA THR A 276 -5.18 -9.87 -33.25
C THR A 276 -4.62 -8.71 -32.42
N LEU A 277 -4.72 -8.81 -31.09
CA LEU A 277 -4.22 -7.81 -30.14
C LEU A 277 -2.82 -8.13 -29.62
N LYS A 278 -2.24 -9.29 -30.00
CA LYS A 278 -0.87 -9.62 -29.62
C LYS A 278 0.11 -8.57 -30.14
N SER A 279 -0.14 -7.96 -31.32
CA SER A 279 0.68 -6.88 -31.90
C SER A 279 0.77 -5.64 -31.00
N ILE A 280 -0.37 -5.15 -30.47
CA ILE A 280 -0.46 -3.99 -29.57
C ILE A 280 0.23 -4.29 -28.24
N THR A 281 0.14 -5.53 -27.74
CA THR A 281 0.82 -5.96 -26.52
C THR A 281 2.28 -6.38 -26.74
N SER A 282 2.70 -6.72 -27.96
CA SER A 282 4.02 -7.33 -28.24
C SER A 282 5.18 -6.33 -28.28
N GLY A 283 4.88 -5.04 -28.42
CA GLY A 283 5.85 -3.95 -28.15
C GLY A 283 5.88 -3.52 -26.68
N VAL A 284 4.89 -3.94 -25.88
CA VAL A 284 4.90 -3.78 -24.44
C VAL A 284 5.73 -4.93 -23.90
N VAL A 285 7.00 -4.68 -23.61
CA VAL A 285 7.75 -5.57 -22.74
C VAL A 285 6.96 -5.59 -21.43
N ILE A 286 6.17 -6.65 -21.22
CA ILE A 286 5.74 -7.03 -19.88
C ILE A 286 7.03 -7.48 -19.23
N GLU A 287 7.83 -6.52 -18.76
CA GLU A 287 8.93 -6.82 -17.87
C GLU A 287 8.25 -7.51 -16.70
N ASN A 288 8.43 -8.83 -16.61
CA ASN A 288 8.10 -9.65 -15.45
C ASN A 288 9.02 -9.33 -14.27
N ASP A 289 9.52 -8.09 -14.20
CA ASP A 289 10.20 -7.53 -13.06
C ASP A 289 9.14 -7.37 -11.97
N ILE A 290 8.96 -8.44 -11.19
CA ILE A 290 8.17 -8.43 -9.96
C ILE A 290 8.94 -7.54 -8.97
N ASP A 291 8.81 -6.25 -9.17
CA ASP A 291 9.43 -5.16 -8.41
C ASP A 291 8.59 -4.76 -7.18
N ALA A 292 7.39 -5.30 -7.10
CA ALA A 292 6.37 -4.92 -6.13
C ALA A 292 6.07 -6.10 -5.21
N SER A 293 5.91 -5.80 -3.93
CA SER A 293 5.51 -6.78 -2.93
C SER A 293 4.29 -6.25 -2.19
N ILE A 294 3.12 -6.70 -2.64
CA ILE A 294 1.84 -6.34 -2.01
C ILE A 294 1.82 -6.76 -0.53
N ALA A 295 2.49 -7.86 -0.18
CA ALA A 295 2.65 -8.31 1.20
C ALA A 295 3.39 -7.26 2.04
N ILE A 296 4.55 -6.79 1.60
CA ILE A 296 5.29 -5.73 2.31
C ILE A 296 4.46 -4.45 2.40
N SER A 297 3.84 -4.02 1.30
CA SER A 297 3.07 -2.78 1.29
C SER A 297 1.86 -2.84 2.23
N SER A 298 1.13 -3.95 2.24
CA SER A 298 0.03 -4.19 3.18
C SER A 298 0.50 -4.22 4.64
N ALA A 299 1.61 -4.89 4.95
CA ALA A 299 2.15 -4.94 6.31
C ALA A 299 2.58 -3.55 6.80
N VAL A 300 3.30 -2.79 5.97
CA VAL A 300 3.74 -1.41 6.27
C VAL A 300 2.55 -0.49 6.51
N ASN A 301 1.51 -0.54 5.67
CA ASN A 301 0.31 0.28 5.85
C ASN A 301 -0.48 -0.14 7.11
N ALA A 302 -0.56 -1.44 7.41
CA ALA A 302 -1.18 -1.92 8.63
C ALA A 302 -0.45 -1.42 9.88
N TYR A 303 0.89 -1.46 9.90
CA TYR A 303 1.66 -0.89 11.01
C TYR A 303 1.52 0.64 11.13
N ALA A 304 1.45 1.35 10.00
CA ALA A 304 1.14 2.78 9.99
C ALA A 304 -0.23 3.07 10.63
N ALA A 305 -1.25 2.30 10.26
CA ALA A 305 -2.59 2.39 10.84
C ALA A 305 -2.61 2.08 12.35
N ILE A 306 -1.89 1.03 12.79
CA ILE A 306 -1.73 0.71 14.23
C ILE A 306 -1.11 1.90 14.97
N TYR A 307 -0.04 2.48 14.42
CA TYR A 307 0.66 3.59 15.06
C TYR A 307 -0.23 4.81 15.22
N ILE A 308 -0.90 5.25 14.15
CA ILE A 308 -1.78 6.43 14.21
C ILE A 308 -2.99 6.18 15.11
N ASN A 309 -3.58 4.99 15.07
CA ASN A 309 -4.72 4.65 15.92
C ASN A 309 -4.34 4.56 17.40
N LYS A 310 -3.14 4.07 17.72
CA LYS A 310 -2.63 4.12 19.11
C LYS A 310 -2.57 5.56 19.61
N LEU A 311 -2.05 6.48 18.79
CA LEU A 311 -1.99 7.89 19.15
C LEU A 311 -3.37 8.51 19.32
N LYS A 312 -4.32 8.19 18.43
CA LYS A 312 -5.71 8.63 18.55
C LYS A 312 -6.33 8.16 19.88
N LEU A 313 -6.17 6.88 20.21
CA LEU A 313 -6.67 6.32 21.46
C LEU A 313 -6.01 6.95 22.69
N ASP A 314 -4.71 7.23 22.64
CA ASP A 314 -3.99 7.93 23.70
C ASP A 314 -4.51 9.38 23.89
N CYS A 315 -4.86 10.07 22.81
CA CYS A 315 -5.49 11.39 22.85
C CYS A 315 -6.88 11.32 23.52
N LEU A 316 -7.72 10.38 23.10
CA LEU A 316 -9.05 10.21 23.68
C LEU A 316 -8.98 9.92 25.18
N LYS A 317 -8.08 9.03 25.60
CA LYS A 317 -7.83 8.74 27.03
C LYS A 317 -7.38 9.96 27.83
N ALA A 318 -6.68 10.90 27.19
CA ALA A 318 -6.27 12.17 27.78
C ALA A 318 -7.36 13.25 27.73
N GLY A 319 -8.56 12.94 27.22
CA GLY A 319 -9.65 13.91 27.05
C GLY A 319 -9.34 14.98 26.00
N ILE A 320 -8.54 14.64 24.99
CA ILE A 320 -8.23 15.47 23.83
C ILE A 320 -9.19 15.11 22.71
N ASN A 321 -9.88 16.10 22.15
CA ASN A 321 -10.75 15.88 21.01
C ASN A 321 -9.93 15.86 19.72
N ILE A 322 -10.22 14.88 18.88
CA ILE A 322 -9.64 14.76 17.54
C ILE A 322 -10.68 15.27 16.54
N TYR A 323 -10.25 16.14 15.62
CA TYR A 323 -11.11 16.74 14.60
C TYR A 323 -10.90 16.08 13.24
N TYR A 324 -9.64 15.76 12.94
CA TYR A 324 -9.22 15.24 11.65
C TYR A 324 -7.98 14.37 11.81
N SER A 325 -7.86 13.37 10.95
CA SER A 325 -6.62 12.63 10.76
C SER A 325 -6.45 12.24 9.31
N ASP A 326 -5.26 12.46 8.75
CA ASP A 326 -4.89 11.96 7.43
C ASP A 326 -3.56 11.22 7.52
N THR A 327 -3.64 9.89 7.47
CA THR A 327 -2.52 8.94 7.42
C THR A 327 -1.54 9.05 8.59
N ASP A 328 -0.69 10.07 8.56
CA ASP A 328 0.36 10.42 9.51
C ASP A 328 0.12 11.73 10.24
N SER A 329 -1.02 12.39 10.00
CA SER A 329 -1.36 13.68 10.61
C SER A 329 -2.58 13.62 11.53
N LEU A 330 -2.63 14.55 12.48
CA LEU A 330 -3.69 14.71 13.48
C LEU A 330 -3.97 16.19 13.73
N ALA A 331 -5.25 16.55 13.81
CA ALA A 331 -5.72 17.86 14.28
C ALA A 331 -6.52 17.72 15.58
N THR A 332 -6.11 18.43 16.63
CA THR A 332 -6.68 18.32 17.99
C THR A 332 -7.02 19.68 18.60
N ASP A 333 -7.93 19.72 19.58
CA ASP A 333 -8.26 20.96 20.32
C ASP A 333 -7.26 21.31 21.43
N LYS A 334 -6.49 20.32 21.89
CA LYS A 334 -5.48 20.46 22.93
C LYS A 334 -4.12 19.99 22.41
N PRO A 335 -3.03 20.51 22.97
CA PRO A 335 -1.70 20.09 22.56
C PRO A 335 -1.43 18.64 22.97
N LEU A 336 -0.69 17.91 22.12
CA LEU A 336 -0.13 16.62 22.49
C LEU A 336 0.95 16.78 23.56
N ASN A 337 1.23 15.71 24.31
CA ASN A 337 2.31 15.69 25.30
C ASN A 337 3.64 16.10 24.66
N GLU A 338 4.35 17.06 25.27
CA GLU A 338 5.60 17.62 24.75
C GLU A 338 6.67 16.57 24.44
N ASN A 339 6.69 15.44 25.16
CA ASN A 339 7.62 14.34 24.90
C ASN A 339 7.40 13.64 23.54
N LEU A 340 6.22 13.80 22.94
CA LEU A 340 5.90 13.31 21.61
C LEU A 340 6.32 14.33 20.54
N VAL A 341 6.16 15.61 20.82
CA VAL A 341 6.43 16.72 19.89
C VAL A 341 7.94 16.92 19.69
N GLY A 342 8.38 17.20 18.46
CA GLY A 342 9.79 17.44 18.12
C GLY A 342 10.63 16.17 17.89
N LYS A 343 10.42 15.10 18.68
CA LYS A 343 11.08 13.79 18.47
C LYS A 343 10.31 12.88 17.50
N LYS A 344 8.98 12.85 17.62
CA LYS A 344 8.10 11.98 16.80
C LYS A 344 7.20 12.78 15.85
N PHE A 345 6.83 14.00 16.23
CA PHE A 345 5.97 14.88 15.42
C PHE A 345 6.62 16.20 15.05
N ARG A 346 6.15 16.80 13.95
CA ARG A 346 6.34 18.23 13.65
C ARG A 346 5.02 18.95 13.89
N SER A 347 5.08 20.10 14.56
CA SER A 347 3.99 21.08 14.51
C SER A 347 4.00 21.69 13.11
N VAL A 348 2.82 21.76 12.49
CA VAL A 348 2.63 22.34 11.16
C VAL A 348 2.10 23.75 11.27
#